data_AF-A0A3B0WR29-F1
#
_entry.id   AF-A0A3B0WR29-F1
#
_cell.length_a   1.000
_cell.length_b   1.000
_cell.length_c   1.000
_cell.angle_alpha   90.00
_cell.angle_beta   90.00
_cell.angle_gamma   90.00
#
_symmetry.space_group_name_H-M   'P 1'
#
loop_
_entity.id
_entity.type
_entity.pdbx_description
1 polymer ?
#
loop_
_entity_poly.entity_id
_entity_poly.type
_entity_poly.pdbx_seq_one_letter_code
_entity_poly.pdbx_strand_id
1 'polypeptide(L)'
;MTNQQQCQAFWQDRRSVILSTTNLEGVLETSITPFITDEAGNLYVFISELAQHTQNILRQLSDSSISPKQVKTSNLISGLLIADESGTEQAFARERLTLQLLPSEILRDSEGFSALLLRFEQTFGEVIPLLVSLLDFHLIQLKVIKGGYVKGFGQAFTFKGCPCQELEPVKQERDKNKG
;
A
#
# COMPACT_ATOMS: atom_id res chain seq x y z
N MET A 1 -21.34 -5.66 13.07
CA MET A 1 -20.12 -6.09 12.36
C MET A 1 -18.96 -6.16 13.33
N THR A 2 -18.14 -7.22 13.30
CA THR A 2 -16.89 -7.31 14.06
C THR A 2 -15.88 -6.27 13.58
N ASN A 3 -14.82 -6.00 14.35
CA ASN A 3 -13.75 -5.08 13.93
C ASN A 3 -13.09 -5.54 12.62
N GLN A 4 -12.92 -6.86 12.46
CA GLN A 4 -12.41 -7.49 11.26
C GLN A 4 -13.33 -7.23 10.05
N GLN A 5 -14.65 -7.42 10.20
CA GLN A 5 -15.62 -7.15 9.13
C GLN A 5 -15.62 -5.67 8.72
N GLN A 6 -15.54 -4.74 9.68
CA GLN A 6 -15.46 -3.30 9.39
C GLN A 6 -14.18 -2.96 8.63
N CYS A 7 -13.03 -3.45 9.12
CA CYS A 7 -11.75 -3.26 8.45
C CYS A 7 -11.78 -3.79 7.02
N GLN A 8 -12.33 -4.99 6.82
CA GLN A 8 -12.40 -5.61 5.49
C GLN A 8 -13.31 -4.82 4.53
N ALA A 9 -14.45 -4.32 5.02
CA ALA A 9 -15.31 -3.45 4.24
C ALA A 9 -14.59 -2.15 3.85
N PHE A 10 -13.89 -1.52 4.80
CA PHE A 10 -13.07 -0.34 4.53
C PHE A 10 -11.99 -0.63 3.49
N TRP A 11 -11.21 -1.70 3.67
CA TRP A 11 -10.17 -2.13 2.73
C TRP A 11 -10.69 -2.32 1.30
N GLN A 12 -11.83 -2.99 1.14
CA GLN A 12 -12.43 -3.31 -0.16
C GLN A 12 -13.04 -2.09 -0.88
N ASP A 13 -13.45 -1.08 -0.13
CA ASP A 13 -14.05 0.14 -0.68
C ASP A 13 -13.01 1.15 -1.21
N ARG A 14 -11.74 1.00 -0.82
CA ARG A 14 -10.68 1.91 -1.26
C ARG A 14 -10.15 1.53 -2.65
N ARG A 15 -9.92 2.55 -3.48
CA ARG A 15 -9.41 2.41 -4.86
C ARG A 15 -8.05 3.05 -5.11
N SER A 16 -7.54 3.81 -4.14
CA SER A 16 -6.26 4.50 -4.21
C SER A 16 -5.51 4.43 -2.89
N VAL A 17 -4.20 4.36 -2.97
CA VAL A 17 -3.29 4.34 -1.81
C VAL A 17 -2.36 5.54 -1.90
N ILE A 18 -2.19 6.23 -0.77
CA ILE A 18 -1.15 7.23 -0.60
C ILE A 18 0.14 6.47 -0.28
N LEU A 19 1.21 6.75 -1.02
CA LEU A 19 2.51 6.11 -0.85
C LEU A 19 3.54 7.14 -0.41
N SER A 20 4.33 6.79 0.60
CA SER A 20 5.56 7.48 0.95
C SER A 20 6.74 6.61 0.54
N THR A 21 7.49 7.06 -0.47
CA THR A 21 8.69 6.42 -1.01
C THR A 21 9.93 7.23 -0.62
N THR A 22 11.13 6.68 -0.83
CA THR A 22 12.37 7.42 -0.58
C THR A 22 13.36 7.21 -1.72
N ASN A 23 14.10 8.24 -2.09
CA ASN A 23 15.20 8.09 -3.03
C ASN A 23 16.43 7.46 -2.35
N LEU A 24 17.51 7.21 -3.10
CA LEU A 24 18.73 6.60 -2.56
C LEU A 24 19.49 7.49 -1.55
N GLU A 25 19.18 8.78 -1.51
CA GLU A 25 19.75 9.77 -0.56
C GLU A 25 18.92 9.89 0.72
N GLY A 26 17.78 9.19 0.81
CA GLY A 26 16.87 9.23 1.95
C GLY A 26 15.83 10.35 1.90
N VAL A 27 15.70 11.07 0.77
CA VAL A 27 14.67 12.09 0.58
C VAL A 27 13.32 11.41 0.35
N LEU A 28 12.35 11.74 1.21
CA LEU A 28 11.00 11.21 1.17
C LEU A 28 10.16 11.90 0.09
N GLU A 29 9.30 11.12 -0.56
CA GLU A 29 8.26 11.63 -1.45
C GLU A 29 6.92 10.98 -1.12
N THR A 30 5.88 11.79 -0.98
CA THR A 30 4.50 11.34 -0.73
C THR A 30 3.62 11.63 -1.93
N SER A 31 2.95 10.60 -2.44
CA SER A 31 2.10 10.69 -3.62
C SER A 31 0.91 9.73 -3.51
N ILE A 32 0.08 9.63 -4.55
CA ILE A 32 -1.10 8.78 -4.59
C ILE A 32 -1.13 7.98 -5.89
N THR A 33 -1.61 6.74 -5.82
CA THR A 33 -1.82 5.90 -7.00
C THR A 33 -3.06 5.00 -6.85
N PRO A 34 -3.79 4.71 -7.93
CA PRO A 34 -4.77 3.63 -7.95
C PRO A 34 -4.13 2.27 -7.71
N PHE A 35 -4.90 1.33 -7.17
CA PHE A 35 -4.45 -0.05 -6.97
C PHE A 35 -5.57 -1.07 -7.18
N ILE A 36 -5.18 -2.32 -7.45
CA ILE A 36 -6.01 -3.52 -7.28
C ILE A 36 -5.38 -4.44 -6.22
N THR A 37 -6.13 -5.42 -5.72
CA THR A 37 -5.62 -6.35 -4.68
C THR A 37 -5.81 -7.80 -5.08
N ASP A 38 -4.98 -8.71 -4.59
CA ASP A 38 -5.25 -10.16 -4.65
C ASP A 38 -5.87 -10.69 -3.35
N GLU A 39 -6.15 -12.00 -3.32
CA GLU A 39 -6.69 -12.71 -2.15
C GLU A 39 -5.70 -12.80 -0.99
N ALA A 40 -4.39 -12.70 -1.29
CA ALA A 40 -3.34 -12.66 -0.29
C ALA A 40 -3.20 -11.25 0.35
N GLY A 41 -3.92 -10.26 -0.16
CA GLY A 41 -3.92 -8.88 0.34
C GLY A 41 -2.77 -8.03 -0.19
N ASN A 42 -2.04 -8.49 -1.23
CA ASN A 42 -1.05 -7.67 -1.90
C ASN A 42 -1.74 -6.60 -2.74
N LEU A 43 -1.13 -5.42 -2.83
CA LEU A 43 -1.57 -4.37 -3.74
C LEU A 43 -0.78 -4.49 -5.04
N TYR A 44 -1.40 -4.11 -6.14
CA TYR A 44 -0.75 -3.92 -7.42
C TYR A 44 -1.05 -2.51 -7.88
N VAL A 45 -0.01 -1.80 -8.32
CA VAL A 45 -0.11 -0.43 -8.85
C VAL A 45 0.48 -0.40 -10.26
N PHE A 46 -0.13 0.39 -11.14
CA PHE A 46 0.34 0.57 -12.52
C PHE A 46 0.69 2.04 -12.73
N ILE A 47 1.98 2.35 -12.69
CA ILE A 47 2.50 3.69 -12.43
C ILE A 47 3.54 4.10 -13.48
N SER A 48 3.52 5.37 -13.90
CA SER A 48 4.43 5.94 -14.89
C SER A 48 5.78 6.32 -14.28
N GLU A 49 6.88 6.10 -15.00
CA GLU A 49 8.24 6.54 -14.64
C GLU A 49 8.38 8.07 -14.58
N LEU A 50 7.41 8.82 -15.13
CA LEU A 50 7.33 10.27 -14.96
C LEU A 50 7.07 10.68 -13.51
N ALA A 51 6.45 9.81 -12.70
CA ALA A 51 6.21 10.07 -11.29
C ALA A 51 7.44 9.75 -10.43
N GLN A 52 7.75 10.64 -9.48
CA GLN A 52 8.91 10.49 -8.60
C GLN A 52 8.84 9.20 -7.75
N HIS A 53 7.64 8.78 -7.34
CA HIS A 53 7.47 7.51 -6.61
C HIS A 53 7.92 6.30 -7.43
N THR A 54 7.71 6.30 -8.74
CA THR A 54 8.09 5.19 -9.63
C THR A 54 9.60 5.12 -9.74
N GLN A 55 10.24 6.26 -10.00
CA GLN A 55 11.71 6.33 -10.05
C GLN A 55 12.35 5.90 -8.75
N ASN A 56 11.79 6.29 -7.60
CA ASN A 56 12.26 5.87 -6.29
C ASN A 56 12.19 4.35 -6.15
N ILE A 57 11.04 3.74 -6.48
CA ILE A 57 10.83 2.29 -6.41
C ILE A 57 11.80 1.55 -7.34
N LEU A 58 11.88 1.93 -8.62
CA LEU A 58 12.73 1.24 -9.59
C LEU A 58 14.21 1.31 -9.22
N ARG A 59 14.69 2.48 -8.77
CA ARG A 59 16.08 2.63 -8.29
C ARG A 59 16.36 1.73 -7.11
N GLN A 60 15.45 1.66 -6.14
CA GLN A 60 15.57 0.75 -5.00
C GLN A 60 15.61 -0.73 -5.42
N LEU A 61 14.82 -1.12 -6.43
CA LEU A 61 14.83 -2.49 -6.96
C LEU A 61 16.13 -2.82 -7.72
N SER A 62 16.73 -1.82 -8.38
CA SER A 62 17.97 -1.98 -9.16
C SER A 62 19.26 -1.95 -8.34
N ASP A 63 19.21 -1.44 -7.10
CA ASP A 63 20.39 -1.31 -6.25
C ASP A 63 20.92 -2.68 -5.82
N SER A 64 22.00 -3.10 -6.47
CA SER A 64 22.63 -4.42 -6.32
C SER A 64 23.35 -4.59 -4.97
N SER A 65 23.48 -3.52 -4.17
CA SER A 65 23.96 -3.60 -2.78
C SER A 65 22.90 -4.20 -1.83
N ILE A 66 21.69 -4.39 -2.33
CA ILE A 66 20.55 -4.95 -1.62
C ILE A 66 20.41 -6.43 -2.00
N SER A 67 20.90 -7.32 -1.14
CA SER A 67 20.71 -8.76 -1.29
C SER A 67 19.21 -9.11 -1.31
N PRO A 68 18.70 -9.88 -2.30
CA PRO A 68 17.29 -10.29 -2.39
C PRO A 68 16.79 -11.08 -1.17
N LYS A 69 17.70 -11.67 -0.39
CA LYS A 69 17.40 -12.46 0.82
C LYS A 69 17.27 -11.63 2.10
N GLN A 70 17.51 -10.32 2.06
CA GLN A 70 17.38 -9.45 3.22
C GLN A 70 16.45 -8.28 2.93
N VAL A 71 15.27 -8.29 3.55
CA VAL A 71 14.42 -7.11 3.63
C VAL A 71 15.13 -6.09 4.51
N LYS A 72 15.79 -5.10 3.90
CA LYS A 72 16.30 -3.94 4.62
C LYS A 72 15.16 -2.96 4.85
N THR A 73 15.16 -2.28 6.00
CA THR A 73 14.15 -1.26 6.35
C THR A 73 14.08 -0.14 5.30
N SER A 74 15.18 0.12 4.59
CA SER A 74 15.31 1.09 3.48
C SER A 74 14.44 0.75 2.26
N ASN A 75 14.02 -0.51 2.11
CA ASN A 75 13.26 -0.97 0.93
C ASN A 75 11.75 -0.92 1.15
N LEU A 76 11.34 -0.50 2.34
CA LEU A 76 9.95 -0.53 2.74
C LEU A 76 9.29 0.80 2.39
N ILE A 77 8.12 0.70 1.77
CA ILE A 77 7.27 1.83 1.41
C ILE A 77 6.18 1.93 2.48
N SER A 78 5.84 3.15 2.89
CA SER A 78 4.67 3.35 3.73
C SER A 78 3.45 3.56 2.85
N GLY A 79 2.37 2.82 3.11
CA GLY A 79 1.08 3.00 2.47
C GLY A 79 0.05 3.57 3.44
N LEU A 80 -0.82 4.46 2.97
CA LEU A 80 -1.95 4.98 3.73
C LEU A 80 -3.21 4.89 2.87
N LEU A 81 -4.22 4.22 3.40
CA LEU A 81 -5.59 4.29 2.92
C LEU A 81 -6.41 5.01 3.98
N ILE A 82 -7.15 6.03 3.59
CA ILE A 82 -7.84 6.92 4.53
C ILE A 82 -9.27 7.17 4.04
N ALA A 83 -10.22 7.27 4.98
CA ALA A 83 -11.61 7.63 4.69
C ALA A 83 -11.68 9.02 4.05
N ASP A 84 -12.75 9.36 3.34
CA ASP A 84 -12.89 10.72 2.79
C ASP A 84 -13.20 11.73 3.91
N GLU A 85 -12.67 12.95 3.78
CA GLU A 85 -12.87 13.98 4.81
C GLU A 85 -14.34 14.38 4.93
N SER A 86 -15.06 14.43 3.81
CA SER A 86 -16.51 14.70 3.78
C SER A 86 -17.35 13.64 4.50
N GLY A 87 -16.87 12.40 4.58
CA GLY A 87 -17.50 11.29 5.30
C GLY A 87 -16.97 11.08 6.72
N THR A 88 -16.06 11.94 7.18
CA THR A 88 -15.40 11.80 8.49
C THR A 88 -16.10 12.66 9.53
N GLU A 89 -16.73 12.03 10.53
CA GLU A 89 -17.37 12.73 11.64
C GLU A 89 -16.35 13.46 12.55
N GLN A 90 -15.20 12.82 12.78
CA GLN A 90 -14.18 13.32 13.69
C GLN A 90 -12.79 13.29 13.05
N ALA A 91 -12.26 14.46 12.70
CA ALA A 91 -10.97 14.61 12.02
C ALA A 91 -9.79 13.96 12.79
N PHE A 92 -9.79 14.04 14.13
CA PHE A 92 -8.75 13.41 14.95
C PHE A 92 -8.77 11.87 14.94
N ALA A 93 -9.89 11.28 14.51
CA ALA A 93 -10.11 9.84 14.53
C ALA A 93 -10.51 9.30 13.14
N ARG A 94 -10.06 9.97 12.07
CA ARG A 94 -10.32 9.59 10.68
C ARG A 94 -9.89 8.15 10.44
N GLU A 95 -10.85 7.35 9.96
CA GLU A 95 -10.66 5.93 9.69
C GLU A 95 -9.57 5.71 8.64
N ARG A 96 -8.65 4.79 8.93
CA ARG A 96 -7.48 4.56 8.08
C ARG A 96 -6.83 3.20 8.28
N LEU A 97 -6.15 2.76 7.23
CA LEU A 97 -5.15 1.70 7.23
C LEU A 97 -3.78 2.29 6.94
N THR A 98 -2.80 1.97 7.77
CA THR A 98 -1.39 2.26 7.51
C THR A 98 -0.66 0.95 7.24
N LEU A 99 0.13 0.90 6.17
CA LEU A 99 0.76 -0.30 5.67
C LEU A 99 2.28 -0.12 5.62
N GLN A 100 2.99 -1.20 5.89
CA GLN A 100 4.39 -1.36 5.51
C GLN A 100 4.45 -2.33 4.33
N LEU A 101 4.94 -1.83 3.21
CA LEU A 101 4.89 -2.49 1.91
C LEU A 101 6.30 -2.82 1.41
N LEU A 102 6.47 -3.98 0.80
CA LEU A 102 7.68 -4.38 0.11
C LEU A 102 7.41 -4.44 -1.40
N PRO A 103 8.06 -3.61 -2.23
CA PRO A 103 7.84 -3.59 -3.67
C PRO A 103 8.54 -4.75 -4.38
N SER A 104 7.95 -5.20 -5.49
CA SER A 104 8.57 -6.01 -6.53
C SER A 104 7.96 -5.64 -7.89
N GLU A 105 8.76 -5.68 -8.95
CA GLU A 105 8.28 -5.41 -10.30
C GLU A 105 7.77 -6.69 -10.97
N ILE A 106 6.62 -6.58 -11.65
CA ILE A 106 6.06 -7.62 -12.51
C ILE A 106 6.39 -7.23 -13.95
N LEU A 107 7.33 -7.96 -14.57
CA LEU A 107 7.81 -7.65 -15.91
C LEU A 107 6.73 -7.93 -16.97
N ARG A 108 6.76 -7.17 -18.07
CA ARG A 108 5.77 -7.26 -19.16
C ARG A 108 5.71 -8.64 -19.83
N ASP A 109 6.82 -9.35 -19.84
CA ASP A 109 6.97 -10.70 -20.41
C ASP A 109 6.67 -11.82 -19.39
N SER A 110 6.38 -11.48 -18.13
CA SER A 110 6.12 -12.45 -17.07
C SER A 110 4.72 -13.07 -17.17
N GLU A 111 4.63 -14.33 -16.73
CA GLU A 111 3.36 -15.02 -16.56
C GLU A 111 2.51 -14.27 -15.52
N GLY A 112 1.30 -13.85 -15.91
CA GLY A 112 0.36 -13.14 -15.05
C GLY A 112 0.26 -11.63 -15.28
N PHE A 113 1.20 -11.01 -16.02
CA PHE A 113 1.13 -9.57 -16.35
C PHE A 113 -0.20 -9.20 -17.03
N SER A 114 -0.56 -9.93 -18.10
CA SER A 114 -1.81 -9.69 -18.85
C SER A 114 -3.06 -9.93 -18.00
N ALA A 115 -3.04 -10.90 -17.10
CA ALA A 115 -4.17 -11.18 -16.21
C ALA A 115 -4.37 -10.05 -15.19
N LEU A 116 -3.29 -9.49 -14.65
CA LEU A 116 -3.35 -8.32 -13.76
C LEU A 116 -3.87 -7.08 -14.50
N LEU A 117 -3.42 -6.83 -15.73
CA LEU A 117 -3.92 -5.71 -16.53
C LEU A 117 -5.40 -5.83 -16.87
N LEU A 118 -5.89 -7.03 -17.19
CA LEU A 118 -7.32 -7.25 -17.39
C LEU A 118 -8.13 -6.88 -16.14
N ARG A 119 -7.61 -7.19 -14.94
CA ARG A 119 -8.25 -6.81 -13.67
C ARG A 119 -8.21 -5.30 -13.42
N PHE A 120 -7.12 -4.64 -13.80
CA PHE A 120 -7.05 -3.18 -13.81
C PHE A 120 -8.12 -2.60 -14.73
N GLU A 121 -8.25 -3.11 -15.96
CA GLU A 121 -9.25 -2.65 -16.95
C GLU A 121 -10.68 -2.86 -16.44
N GLN A 122 -10.96 -4.01 -15.82
CA GLN A 122 -12.26 -4.27 -15.16
C GLN A 122 -12.57 -3.28 -14.02
N THR A 123 -11.53 -2.75 -13.35
CA THR A 123 -11.68 -1.86 -12.19
C THR A 123 -11.72 -0.38 -12.56
N PHE A 124 -10.90 0.03 -13.52
CA PHE A 124 -10.64 1.44 -13.89
C PHE A 124 -11.06 1.80 -15.32
N GLY A 125 -11.47 0.83 -16.13
CA GLY A 125 -12.03 1.03 -17.46
C GLY A 125 -11.01 1.28 -18.57
N GLU A 126 -11.50 1.90 -19.64
CA GLU A 126 -10.83 2.05 -20.95
C GLU A 126 -9.52 2.86 -20.93
N VAL A 127 -9.20 3.51 -19.81
CA VAL A 127 -7.90 4.18 -19.64
C VAL A 127 -6.76 3.16 -19.63
N ILE A 128 -6.99 1.93 -19.16
CA ILE A 128 -5.94 0.93 -18.96
C ILE A 128 -5.26 0.52 -20.29
N PRO A 129 -5.99 0.16 -21.37
CA PRO A 129 -5.36 -0.09 -22.67
C PRO A 129 -4.43 1.04 -23.17
N LEU A 130 -4.82 2.30 -22.95
CA LEU A 130 -3.97 3.45 -23.27
C LEU A 130 -2.68 3.43 -22.43
N LEU A 131 -2.78 3.28 -21.11
CA LEU A 131 -1.61 3.25 -20.22
C LEU A 131 -0.68 2.07 -20.55
N VAL A 132 -1.23 0.94 -20.97
CA VAL A 132 -0.44 -0.26 -21.37
C VAL A 132 0.40 0.00 -22.61
N SER A 133 -0.10 0.82 -23.54
CA SER A 133 0.63 1.21 -24.75
C SER A 133 1.84 2.11 -24.47
N LEU A 134 1.88 2.74 -23.29
CA LEU A 134 2.98 3.58 -22.83
C LEU A 134 4.06 2.72 -22.17
N LEU A 135 5.30 2.80 -22.67
CA LEU A 135 6.41 1.95 -22.22
C LEU A 135 6.95 2.33 -20.83
N ASP A 136 6.75 3.58 -20.42
CA ASP A 136 7.17 4.12 -19.13
C ASP A 136 6.24 3.71 -17.99
N PHE A 137 5.19 2.92 -18.24
CA PHE A 137 4.35 2.35 -17.18
C PHE A 137 4.89 1.02 -16.69
N HIS A 138 4.99 0.92 -15.35
CA HIS A 138 5.49 -0.25 -14.63
C HIS A 138 4.39 -0.84 -13.75
N LEU A 139 4.29 -2.17 -13.75
CA LEU A 139 3.41 -2.90 -12.86
C LEU A 139 4.20 -3.33 -11.62
N ILE A 140 3.88 -2.73 -10.48
CA ILE A 140 4.55 -2.99 -9.21
C ILE A 140 3.60 -3.73 -8.28
N GLN A 141 4.03 -4.88 -7.78
CA GLN A 141 3.43 -5.55 -6.64
C GLN A 141 3.96 -4.91 -5.36
N LEU A 142 3.06 -4.60 -4.42
CA LEU A 142 3.37 -4.10 -3.09
C LEU A 142 2.88 -5.13 -2.07
N LYS A 143 3.80 -5.97 -1.62
CA LYS A 143 3.51 -7.00 -0.62
C LYS A 143 3.32 -6.36 0.75
N VAL A 144 2.19 -6.65 1.39
CA VAL A 144 1.92 -6.16 2.75
C VAL A 144 2.71 -6.99 3.77
N ILE A 145 3.58 -6.33 4.53
CA ILE A 145 4.38 -6.96 5.57
C ILE A 145 3.62 -6.93 6.91
N LYS A 146 3.11 -5.76 7.25
CA LYS A 146 2.30 -5.49 8.44
C LYS A 146 1.57 -4.17 8.27
N GLY A 147 0.61 -3.92 9.15
CA GLY A 147 -0.08 -2.64 9.16
C GLY A 147 -0.83 -2.38 10.46
N GLY A 148 -1.47 -1.22 10.46
CA GLY A 148 -2.36 -0.78 11.52
C GLY A 148 -3.70 -0.33 10.95
N TYR A 149 -4.75 -0.53 11.72
CA TYR A 149 -6.11 -0.11 11.43
C TYR A 149 -6.61 0.77 12.56
N VAL A 150 -7.06 1.98 12.23
CA VAL A 150 -7.68 2.90 13.18
C VAL A 150 -9.06 3.25 12.65
N LYS A 151 -10.10 3.07 13.46
CA LYS A 151 -11.48 3.42 13.09
C LYS A 151 -12.17 4.41 14.04
N GLY A 152 -11.46 4.86 15.06
CA GLY A 152 -12.03 5.73 16.09
C GLY A 152 -11.12 5.86 17.31
N PHE A 153 -11.51 6.72 18.25
CA PHE A 153 -10.82 6.84 19.52
C PHE A 153 -10.74 5.50 20.27
N GLY A 154 -9.55 5.17 20.77
CA GLY A 154 -9.29 3.91 21.49
C GLY A 154 -9.42 2.64 20.65
N GLN A 155 -9.69 2.77 19.34
CA GLN A 155 -9.93 1.65 18.43
C GLN A 155 -8.81 1.59 17.39
N ALA A 156 -7.63 1.18 17.86
CA ALA A 156 -6.45 0.95 17.06
C ALA A 156 -6.05 -0.52 17.13
N PHE A 157 -5.77 -1.11 15.97
CA PHE A 157 -5.41 -2.51 15.81
C PHE A 157 -4.17 -2.63 14.94
N THR A 158 -3.42 -3.72 15.09
CA THR A 158 -2.32 -4.13 14.23
C THR A 158 -2.59 -5.47 13.59
N PHE A 159 -1.97 -5.72 12.44
CA PHE A 159 -1.99 -7.01 11.76
C PHE A 159 -0.65 -7.28 11.06
N LYS A 160 -0.44 -8.53 10.68
CA LYS A 160 0.74 -8.98 9.92
C LYS A 160 0.28 -9.66 8.63
N GLY A 161 0.99 -9.40 7.54
CA GLY A 161 0.61 -9.94 6.23
C GLY A 161 -0.70 -9.34 5.73
N CYS A 162 -1.68 -10.21 5.44
CA CYS A 162 -2.94 -9.84 4.79
C CYS A 162 -3.73 -8.81 5.63
N PRO A 163 -4.15 -7.67 5.03
CA PRO A 163 -4.94 -6.65 5.72
C PRO A 163 -6.20 -7.20 6.39
N CYS A 164 -6.50 -6.67 7.58
CA CYS A 164 -7.71 -6.96 8.35
C CYS A 164 -7.84 -8.38 8.90
N GLN A 165 -6.87 -9.27 8.68
CA GLN A 165 -6.81 -10.59 9.30
C GLN A 165 -6.11 -10.51 10.66
N GLU A 166 -6.55 -11.35 11.61
CA GLU A 166 -5.91 -11.52 12.92
C GLU A 166 -5.63 -10.18 13.65
N LEU A 167 -6.63 -9.28 13.67
CA LEU A 167 -6.47 -7.95 14.26
C LEU A 167 -6.16 -8.03 15.77
N GLU A 168 -5.02 -7.47 16.16
CA GLU A 168 -4.58 -7.35 17.55
C GLU A 168 -4.77 -5.92 18.06
N PRO A 169 -5.44 -5.68 19.20
CA PRO A 169 -5.56 -4.33 19.76
C PRO A 169 -4.20 -3.76 20.15
N VAL A 170 -3.95 -2.50 19.78
CA VAL A 170 -2.75 -1.78 20.21
C VAL A 170 -2.85 -1.50 21.71
N LYS A 171 -1.92 -2.05 22.49
CA LYS A 171 -1.82 -1.75 23.92
C LYS A 171 -1.08 -0.43 24.09
N GLN A 172 -1.67 0.52 24.80
CA GLN A 172 -0.92 1.66 25.30
C GLN A 172 0.07 1.16 26.36
N GLU A 173 1.36 1.38 26.16
CA GLU A 173 2.33 1.27 27.24
C GLU A 173 1.97 2.34 28.28
N ARG A 174 1.38 1.90 29.41
CA ARG A 174 1.24 2.77 30.56
C ARG A 174 2.63 3.03 31.09
N ASP A 175 3.12 4.23 30.84
CA ASP A 175 4.36 4.74 31.41
C ASP A 175 4.26 4.60 32.94
N LYS A 176 5.02 3.68 33.52
CA LYS A 176 4.96 3.35 34.96
C LYS A 176 5.53 4.47 35.85
N ASN A 177 5.83 5.64 35.28
CA ASN A 177 6.51 6.76 35.94
C ASN A 177 5.67 8.02 36.14
N LYS A 178 4.34 7.95 36.11
CA LYS A 178 3.49 9.04 36.61
C LYS A 178 2.74 8.58 37.86
N GLY A 179 3.42 8.73 39.00
CA GLY A 179 2.82 8.78 40.34
C GLY A 179 2.31 10.18 40.66
#